data_AF-A0A0D7X3R8-F1
#
_entry.id   AF-A0A0D7X3R8-F1
#
_cell.length_a   1.000
_cell.length_b   1.000
_cell.length_c   1.000
_cell.angle_alpha   90.00
_cell.angle_beta   90.00
_cell.angle_gamma   90.00
#
_symmetry.space_group_name_H-M   'P 1'
#
loop_
_entity.id
_entity.type
_entity.pdbx_description
1 polymer ?
#
loop_
_entity_poly.entity_id
_entity_poly.type
_entity_poly.pdbx_seq_one_letter_code
_entity_poly.pdbx_strand_id
1 'polypeptide(L)'
;MKLKAGAAGRHIRLVYGANGHFMALGSISLETFRKVRKKLVRNTTFKDLRDLRAGISSQVKFSLQLTMIIAITSFIITFAISPMTFYLQQSSKTNDWTHEYLVLIHKEKLQEIESITGKEDYLKDALENERTSYITELSKLQRVHIRAISLVIVPIMLIFSTLIYRNKWLYCVEQCVNEAFEEKKELLEKKKERREKELQSRKDTHLIN
;
A
#
# COMPACT_ATOMS: atom_id res chain seq x y z
N MET A 1 -14.49 -23.75 -18.92
CA MET A 1 -14.29 -23.74 -17.45
C MET A 1 -14.78 -22.40 -16.92
N LYS A 2 -15.84 -22.33 -16.10
CA LYS A 2 -16.33 -21.02 -15.57
C LYS A 2 -15.36 -20.51 -14.51
N LEU A 3 -14.45 -19.62 -14.89
CA LEU A 3 -13.57 -18.92 -13.94
C LEU A 3 -14.41 -17.91 -13.16
N LYS A 4 -14.50 -18.06 -11.83
CA LYS A 4 -15.08 -17.03 -10.95
C LYS A 4 -14.27 -15.75 -11.12
N ALA A 5 -14.94 -14.59 -11.19
CA ALA A 5 -14.30 -13.28 -11.37
C ALA A 5 -13.17 -13.00 -10.36
N GLY A 6 -13.27 -13.51 -9.12
CA GLY A 6 -12.21 -13.41 -8.09
C GLY A 6 -10.96 -14.28 -8.31
N ALA A 7 -10.98 -15.21 -9.27
CA ALA A 7 -9.88 -16.16 -9.51
C ALA A 7 -9.07 -15.88 -10.79
N ALA A 8 -9.51 -14.97 -11.66
CA ALA A 8 -8.87 -14.71 -12.95
C ALA A 8 -7.40 -14.28 -12.81
N GLY A 9 -7.09 -13.34 -11.91
CA GLY A 9 -5.69 -12.95 -11.64
C GLY A 9 -4.84 -14.11 -11.14
N ARG A 10 -5.35 -14.88 -10.17
CA ARG A 10 -4.65 -16.07 -9.66
C ARG A 10 -4.41 -17.10 -10.77
N HIS A 11 -5.39 -17.32 -11.64
CA HIS A 11 -5.28 -18.23 -12.77
C HIS A 11 -4.19 -17.78 -13.75
N ILE A 12 -4.18 -16.51 -14.13
CA ILE A 12 -3.16 -15.95 -15.04
C ILE A 12 -1.75 -16.06 -14.44
N ARG A 13 -1.61 -15.79 -13.14
CA ARG A 13 -0.34 -15.98 -12.44
C ARG A 13 0.13 -17.43 -12.48
N LEU A 14 -0.71 -18.37 -12.04
CA LEU A 14 -0.32 -19.76 -11.83
C LEU A 14 -0.15 -20.53 -13.14
N VAL A 15 -1.04 -20.33 -14.11
CA VAL A 15 -1.05 -21.10 -15.36
C VAL A 15 -0.15 -20.47 -16.42
N TYR A 16 -0.14 -19.14 -16.51
CA TYR A 16 0.59 -18.45 -17.56
C TYR A 16 1.92 -17.87 -17.08
N GLY A 17 2.16 -17.84 -15.77
CA GLY A 17 3.42 -17.37 -15.18
C GLY A 17 3.54 -15.85 -15.15
N ALA A 18 2.41 -15.13 -15.06
CA ALA A 18 2.39 -13.67 -15.00
C ALA A 18 2.85 -13.15 -13.62
N ASN A 19 4.12 -13.38 -13.31
CA ASN A 19 4.71 -12.95 -12.05
C ASN A 19 5.10 -11.47 -12.13
N GLY A 20 4.72 -10.71 -11.10
CA GLY A 20 5.28 -9.38 -10.84
C GLY A 20 6.67 -9.47 -10.21
N HIS A 21 7.26 -8.30 -9.96
CA HIS A 21 8.59 -8.20 -9.34
C HIS A 21 8.70 -8.98 -8.02
N PHE A 22 7.63 -8.99 -7.22
CA PHE A 22 7.49 -9.86 -6.04
C PHE A 22 6.25 -10.74 -6.17
N MET A 23 6.37 -11.85 -6.90
CA MET A 23 5.30 -12.83 -7.17
C MET A 23 4.06 -12.25 -7.84
N ALA A 24 3.12 -11.69 -7.08
CA ALA A 24 1.84 -11.16 -7.55
C ALA A 24 1.67 -9.67 -7.24
N LEU A 25 2.80 -9.02 -6.96
CA LEU A 25 2.95 -7.64 -6.55
C LEU A 25 3.94 -6.94 -7.48
N GLY A 26 3.65 -5.68 -7.78
CA GLY A 26 4.48 -4.82 -8.60
C GLY A 26 4.31 -5.04 -10.10
N SER A 27 5.17 -4.39 -10.88
CA SER A 27 5.15 -4.49 -12.34
C SER A 27 5.56 -5.88 -12.81
N ILE A 28 5.00 -6.29 -13.94
CA ILE A 28 5.45 -7.45 -14.71
C ILE A 28 6.60 -7.00 -15.61
N SER A 29 7.69 -7.77 -15.68
CA SER A 29 8.79 -7.47 -16.61
C SER A 29 8.33 -7.57 -18.06
N LEU A 30 8.93 -6.78 -18.96
CA LEU A 30 8.56 -6.77 -20.37
C LEU A 30 8.71 -8.16 -21.03
N GLU A 31 9.71 -8.92 -20.62
CA GLU A 31 9.91 -10.30 -21.08
C GLU A 31 8.76 -11.21 -20.65
N THR A 32 8.41 -11.18 -19.36
CA THR A 32 7.28 -11.95 -18.81
C THR A 32 5.98 -11.55 -19.50
N PHE A 33 5.77 -10.25 -19.72
CA PHE A 33 4.63 -9.71 -20.44
C PHE A 33 4.52 -10.32 -21.84
N ARG A 34 5.59 -10.27 -22.64
CA ARG A 34 5.63 -10.86 -23.99
C ARG A 34 5.38 -12.37 -23.97
N LYS A 35 5.97 -13.08 -23.01
CA LYS A 35 5.82 -14.55 -22.86
C LYS A 35 4.39 -14.93 -22.53
N VAL A 36 3.78 -14.25 -21.56
CA VAL A 36 2.38 -14.44 -21.15
C VAL A 36 1.44 -14.13 -22.32
N ARG A 37 1.63 -12.99 -23.00
CA ARG A 37 0.83 -12.61 -24.18
C ARG A 37 0.84 -13.69 -25.26
N LYS A 38 2.04 -14.13 -25.68
CA LYS A 38 2.19 -15.20 -26.68
C LYS A 38 1.52 -16.49 -26.24
N LYS A 39 1.66 -16.89 -24.97
CA LYS A 39 0.99 -18.09 -24.43
C LYS A 39 -0.53 -17.94 -24.44
N LEU A 40 -1.06 -16.78 -24.06
CA LEU A 40 -2.50 -16.52 -24.06
C LEU A 40 -3.08 -16.61 -25.47
N VAL A 41 -2.41 -16.01 -26.47
CA VAL A 41 -2.82 -16.07 -27.88
C VAL A 41 -2.78 -17.50 -28.41
N ARG A 42 -1.75 -18.29 -28.07
CA ARG A 42 -1.56 -19.64 -28.60
C ARG A 42 -2.47 -20.69 -27.94
N ASN A 43 -2.60 -20.66 -26.62
CA ASN A 43 -3.11 -21.81 -25.86
C ASN A 43 -4.56 -21.64 -25.35
N THR A 44 -5.12 -20.44 -25.44
CA THR A 44 -6.45 -20.12 -24.87
C THR A 44 -7.50 -20.06 -25.97
N THR A 45 -8.76 -20.46 -25.76
CA THR A 45 -9.80 -20.18 -26.77
C THR A 45 -10.21 -18.70 -26.75
N PHE A 46 -10.83 -18.20 -27.81
CA PHE A 46 -11.30 -16.80 -27.84
C PHE A 46 -12.35 -16.51 -26.76
N LYS A 47 -13.23 -17.48 -26.51
CA LYS A 47 -14.23 -17.41 -25.44
C LYS A 47 -13.58 -17.35 -24.05
N ASP A 48 -12.63 -18.24 -23.77
CA ASP A 48 -11.93 -18.25 -22.49
C ASP A 48 -11.11 -16.96 -22.28
N LEU A 49 -10.52 -16.42 -23.35
CA LEU A 49 -9.78 -15.15 -23.29
C LEU A 49 -10.70 -13.95 -23.01
N ARG A 50 -11.91 -13.96 -23.57
CA ARG A 50 -12.96 -12.97 -23.26
C ARG A 50 -13.37 -13.04 -21.79
N ASP A 51 -13.56 -14.25 -21.27
CA ASP A 51 -13.97 -14.47 -19.88
C ASP A 51 -12.83 -14.05 -18.92
N LEU A 52 -11.58 -14.32 -19.28
CA LEU A 52 -10.40 -13.81 -18.55
C LEU A 52 -10.31 -12.28 -18.55
N ARG A 53 -10.54 -11.65 -19.71
CA ARG A 53 -10.56 -10.19 -19.84
C ARG A 53 -11.60 -9.56 -18.91
N ALA A 54 -12.83 -10.07 -18.96
CA ALA A 54 -13.92 -9.61 -18.10
C ALA A 54 -13.59 -9.83 -16.60
N GLY A 55 -13.03 -10.99 -16.26
CA GLY A 55 -12.63 -11.31 -14.89
C GLY A 55 -11.54 -10.39 -14.35
N ILE A 56 -10.47 -10.15 -15.12
CA ILE A 56 -9.38 -9.24 -14.70
C ILE A 56 -9.87 -7.81 -14.60
N SER A 57 -10.66 -7.32 -15.56
CA SER A 57 -11.19 -5.96 -15.51
C SER A 57 -12.10 -5.74 -14.30
N SER A 58 -12.90 -6.75 -13.92
CA SER A 58 -13.66 -6.73 -12.67
C SER A 58 -12.75 -6.66 -11.43
N GLN A 59 -11.62 -7.38 -11.42
CA GLN A 59 -10.64 -7.31 -10.32
C GLN A 59 -9.96 -5.94 -10.22
N VAL A 60 -9.64 -5.31 -11.35
CA VAL A 60 -9.07 -3.95 -11.39
C VAL A 60 -10.05 -2.94 -10.81
N LYS A 61 -11.32 -2.97 -11.24
CA LYS A 61 -12.38 -2.11 -10.70
C LYS A 61 -12.56 -2.30 -9.19
N PHE A 62 -12.59 -3.55 -8.73
CA PHE A 62 -12.66 -3.85 -7.30
C PHE A 62 -11.43 -3.32 -6.54
N SER A 63 -10.23 -3.45 -7.10
CA SER A 63 -9.00 -2.92 -6.49
C SER A 63 -9.01 -1.40 -6.39
N LEU A 64 -9.56 -0.69 -7.37
CA LEU A 64 -9.74 0.77 -7.33
C LEU A 64 -10.73 1.17 -6.21
N GLN A 65 -11.86 0.48 -6.11
CA GLN A 65 -12.83 0.70 -5.02
C GLN A 65 -12.21 0.44 -3.64
N LEU A 66 -11.44 -0.64 -3.50
CA LEU A 66 -10.75 -0.96 -2.25
C LEU A 66 -9.74 0.12 -1.87
N THR A 67 -9.00 0.66 -2.84
CA THR A 67 -8.05 1.77 -2.62
C THR A 67 -8.78 3.01 -2.10
N MET A 68 -9.96 3.32 -2.64
CA MET A 68 -10.80 4.43 -2.19
C MET A 68 -11.32 4.21 -0.75
N ILE A 69 -11.83 3.02 -0.42
CA ILE A 69 -12.27 2.68 0.94
C ILE A 69 -11.14 2.90 1.94
N ILE A 70 -9.94 2.46 1.60
CA ILE A 70 -8.78 2.56 2.48
C ILE A 70 -8.30 4.00 2.64
N ALA A 71 -8.40 4.82 1.59
CA ALA A 71 -8.14 6.26 1.71
C ALA A 71 -9.11 6.91 2.70
N ILE A 72 -10.41 6.58 2.63
CA ILE A 72 -11.43 7.06 3.59
C ILE A 72 -11.10 6.58 5.01
N THR A 73 -10.80 5.29 5.18
CA THR A 73 -10.43 4.74 6.49
C THR A 73 -9.21 5.43 7.07
N SER A 74 -8.21 5.73 6.24
CA SER A 74 -6.98 6.39 6.68
C SER A 74 -7.19 7.85 7.04
N PHE A 75 -8.09 8.53 6.35
CA PHE A 75 -8.54 9.85 6.74
C PHE A 75 -9.21 9.83 8.12
N ILE A 76 -10.09 8.85 8.37
CA ILE A 76 -10.74 8.67 9.69
C ILE A 76 -9.72 8.37 10.78
N ILE A 77 -8.76 7.47 10.53
CA ILE A 77 -7.68 7.16 11.48
C ILE A 77 -6.82 8.39 11.76
N THR A 78 -6.48 9.17 10.73
CA THR A 78 -5.71 10.41 10.89
C THR A 78 -6.47 11.43 11.74
N PHE A 79 -7.78 11.55 11.50
CA PHE A 79 -8.66 12.39 12.31
C PHE A 79 -8.72 11.92 13.77
N ALA A 80 -8.78 10.61 14.02
CA ALA A 80 -8.78 10.04 15.37
C ALA A 80 -7.42 10.17 16.09
N ILE A 81 -6.31 10.18 15.35
CA ILE A 81 -4.96 10.39 15.90
C ILE A 81 -4.72 11.87 16.24
N SER A 82 -5.39 12.81 15.58
CA SER A 82 -5.21 14.24 15.84
C SER A 82 -5.50 14.65 17.30
N PRO A 83 -6.61 14.25 17.95
CA PRO A 83 -6.81 14.45 19.39
C PRO A 83 -5.73 13.82 20.27
N MET A 84 -5.04 12.78 19.80
CA MET A 84 -3.95 12.17 20.56
C MET A 84 -2.82 13.17 20.78
N THR A 85 -2.49 14.04 19.80
CA THR A 85 -1.47 15.10 20.00
C THR A 85 -1.89 16.12 21.04
N PHE A 86 -3.19 16.42 21.13
CA PHE A 86 -3.75 17.27 22.18
C PHE A 86 -3.61 16.62 23.57
N TYR A 87 -4.00 15.35 23.73
CA TYR A 87 -3.82 14.64 25.01
C TYR A 87 -2.34 14.47 25.38
N LEU A 88 -1.46 14.36 24.39
CA LEU A 88 -0.01 14.32 24.59
C LEU A 88 0.51 15.64 25.16
N GLN A 89 0.12 16.78 24.58
CA GLN A 89 0.44 18.10 25.11
C GLN A 89 -0.17 18.34 26.49
N GLN A 90 -1.31 17.72 26.79
CA GLN A 90 -1.92 17.80 28.10
C GLN A 90 -1.15 16.97 29.15
N SER A 91 -0.56 15.84 28.76
CA SER A 91 0.26 15.02 29.67
C SER A 91 1.57 15.69 30.08
N SER A 92 2.15 16.56 29.23
CA SER A 92 3.35 17.33 29.61
C SER A 92 3.05 18.40 30.65
N LYS A 93 1.82 18.92 30.74
CA LYS A 93 1.44 19.91 31.76
C LYS A 93 1.60 19.37 33.18
N THR A 94 1.41 18.08 33.39
CA THR A 94 1.62 17.46 34.72
C THR A 94 3.09 17.51 35.13
N ASN A 95 4.01 17.34 34.17
CA ASN A 95 5.45 17.51 34.42
C ASN A 95 5.78 18.98 34.68
N ASP A 96 5.16 19.90 33.95
CA ASP A 96 5.36 21.36 34.17
C ASP A 96 4.86 21.79 35.56
N TRP A 97 3.70 21.30 36.01
CA TRP A 97 3.20 21.56 37.37
C TRP A 97 4.09 20.96 38.46
N THR A 98 4.65 19.78 38.21
CA THR A 98 5.59 19.15 39.15
C THR A 98 6.87 19.96 39.26
N HIS A 99 7.39 20.45 38.13
CA HIS A 99 8.54 21.36 38.11
C HIS A 99 8.26 22.67 38.84
N GLU A 100 7.11 23.31 38.58
CA GLU A 100 6.71 24.55 39.25
C GLU A 100 6.61 24.37 40.78
N TYR A 101 6.04 23.24 41.22
CA TYR A 101 5.97 22.88 42.64
C TYR A 101 7.36 22.68 43.28
N LEU A 102 8.27 21.99 42.59
CA LEU A 102 9.65 21.79 43.06
C LEU A 102 10.41 23.12 43.18
N VAL A 103 10.25 24.02 42.20
CA VAL A 103 10.84 25.37 42.25
C VAL A 103 10.36 26.15 43.48
N LEU A 104 9.10 26.02 43.90
CA LEU A 104 8.60 26.65 45.12
C LEU A 104 9.26 26.08 46.38
N ILE A 105 9.40 24.75 46.48
CA ILE A 105 10.11 24.09 47.59
C ILE A 105 11.57 24.55 47.66
N HIS A 106 12.24 24.65 46.51
CA HIS A 106 13.63 25.11 46.46
C HIS A 106 13.75 26.58 46.89
N LYS A 107 12.78 27.44 46.53
CA LYS A 107 12.73 28.84 47.00
C LYS A 107 12.53 28.95 48.50
N GLU A 108 11.69 28.13 49.11
CA GLU A 108 11.50 28.10 50.58
C GLU A 108 12.79 27.67 51.29
N LYS A 109 13.43 26.59 50.84
CA LYS A 109 14.71 26.12 51.42
C LYS A 109 15.85 27.13 51.28
N LEU A 110 15.85 27.96 50.25
CA LEU A 110 16.83 29.04 50.07
C LEU A 110 16.66 30.20 51.07
N GLN A 111 15.51 30.33 51.72
CA GLN A 111 15.29 31.32 52.79
C GLN A 111 15.94 30.87 54.11
N GLU A 112 16.08 29.55 54.33
CA GLU A 112 16.67 28.96 55.54
C GLU A 112 18.20 28.95 55.53
N ILE A 113 18.83 29.12 54.36
CA ILE A 113 20.29 29.19 54.22
C ILE A 113 20.74 30.64 54.43
N GLU A 114 21.68 30.90 55.35
CA GLU A 114 22.16 32.27 55.61
C GLU A 114 23.29 32.72 54.67
N SER A 115 24.13 31.80 54.20
CA SER A 115 25.31 32.14 53.37
C SER A 115 25.00 32.17 51.87
N ILE A 116 25.57 33.14 51.16
CA ILE A 116 25.41 33.28 49.70
C ILE A 116 26.05 32.09 48.96
N THR A 117 27.22 31.64 49.38
CA THR A 117 27.92 30.46 48.81
C THR A 117 27.15 29.16 49.04
N GLY A 118 26.56 28.95 50.22
CA GLY A 118 25.72 27.79 50.48
C GLY A 118 24.43 27.77 49.66
N LYS A 119 23.89 28.95 49.29
CA LYS A 119 22.75 29.06 48.38
C LYS A 119 23.13 28.70 46.94
N GLU A 120 24.29 29.16 46.47
CA GLU A 120 24.78 28.86 45.12
C GLU A 120 25.06 27.37 44.91
N ASP A 121 25.72 26.71 45.87
CA ASP A 121 26.03 25.28 45.79
C ASP A 121 24.75 24.43 45.86
N TYR A 122 23.82 24.78 46.75
CA TYR A 122 22.50 24.13 46.81
C TYR A 122 21.68 24.32 45.53
N LEU A 123 21.69 25.52 44.95
CA LEU A 123 21.00 25.80 43.68
C LEU A 123 21.59 24.99 42.53
N LYS A 124 22.92 24.88 42.43
CA LYS A 124 23.57 24.07 41.40
C LYS A 124 23.17 22.61 41.50
N ASP A 125 23.30 22.00 42.68
CA ASP A 125 22.97 20.58 42.87
C ASP A 125 21.46 20.31 42.69
N ALA A 126 20.59 21.21 43.15
CA ALA A 126 19.16 21.08 42.97
C ALA A 126 18.75 21.20 41.49
N LEU A 127 19.23 22.22 40.78
CA LEU A 127 18.94 22.43 39.36
C LEU A 127 19.48 21.32 38.48
N GLU A 128 20.67 20.78 38.77
CA GLU A 128 21.27 19.73 37.96
C GLU A 128 20.57 18.38 38.15
N ASN A 129 20.17 18.06 39.38
CA ASN A 129 19.35 16.88 39.67
C ASN A 129 17.94 16.98 39.07
N GLU A 130 17.30 18.15 39.20
CA GLU A 130 15.97 18.39 38.66
C GLU A 130 15.97 18.36 37.13
N ARG A 131 16.96 19.00 36.49
CA ARG A 131 17.18 18.94 35.03
C ARG A 131 17.36 17.50 34.57
N THR A 132 18.18 16.73 35.26
CA THR A 132 18.47 15.33 34.88
C THR A 132 17.23 14.46 35.03
N SER A 133 16.46 14.63 36.12
CA SER A 133 15.20 13.93 36.36
C SER A 133 14.15 14.29 35.30
N TYR A 134 13.98 15.58 35.02
CA TYR A 134 13.05 16.09 34.01
C TYR A 134 13.37 15.56 32.61
N ILE A 135 14.63 15.66 32.18
CA ILE A 135 15.08 15.13 30.88
C ILE A 135 14.86 13.61 30.80
N THR A 136 15.11 12.89 31.90
CA THR A 136 14.93 11.44 31.94
C THR A 136 13.46 11.06 31.78
N GLU A 137 12.55 11.69 32.51
CA GLU A 137 11.11 11.44 32.39
C GLU A 137 10.57 11.84 31.02
N LEU A 138 10.99 13.00 30.48
CA LEU A 138 10.62 13.42 29.13
C LEU A 138 11.09 12.42 28.07
N SER A 139 12.31 11.89 28.21
CA SER A 139 12.85 10.89 27.27
C SER A 139 12.12 9.54 27.35
N LYS A 140 11.67 9.12 28.54
CA LYS A 140 10.83 7.92 28.73
C LYS A 140 9.49 8.12 28.03
N LEU A 141 8.85 9.25 28.26
CA LEU A 141 7.57 9.62 27.65
C LEU A 141 7.68 9.61 26.11
N GLN A 142 8.71 10.28 25.56
CA GLN A 142 8.95 10.31 24.12
C GLN A 142 9.18 8.91 23.52
N ARG A 143 9.93 8.02 24.20
CA ARG A 143 10.14 6.64 23.72
C ARG A 143 8.85 5.83 23.67
N VAL A 144 8.01 5.95 24.69
CA VAL A 144 6.69 5.28 24.72
C VAL A 144 5.83 5.78 23.55
N HIS A 145 5.87 7.07 23.25
CA HIS A 145 5.13 7.66 22.12
C HIS A 145 5.65 7.20 20.77
N ILE A 146 6.96 7.25 20.53
CA ILE A 146 7.55 6.77 19.27
C ILE A 146 7.18 5.30 19.06
N ARG A 147 7.21 4.48 20.11
CA ARG A 147 6.84 3.07 20.04
C ARG A 147 5.35 2.88 19.70
N ALA A 148 4.46 3.61 20.37
CA ALA A 148 3.01 3.53 20.11
C ALA A 148 2.66 3.97 18.69
N ILE A 149 3.23 5.09 18.23
CA ILE A 149 3.03 5.60 16.87
C ILE A 149 3.56 4.61 15.84
N SER A 150 4.78 4.09 16.04
CA SER A 150 5.39 3.13 15.11
C SER A 150 4.57 1.83 15.02
N LEU A 151 4.02 1.35 16.14
CA LEU A 151 3.18 0.16 16.19
C LEU A 151 1.88 0.30 15.38
N VAL A 152 1.38 1.52 15.20
CA VAL A 152 0.18 1.81 14.40
C VAL A 152 0.52 2.14 12.94
N ILE A 153 1.50 3.03 12.71
CA ILE A 153 1.82 3.53 11.37
C ILE A 153 2.49 2.46 10.49
N VAL A 154 3.42 1.66 11.04
CA VAL A 154 4.18 0.68 10.25
C VAL A 154 3.27 -0.38 9.62
N PRO A 155 2.33 -1.03 10.35
CA PRO A 155 1.39 -1.98 9.75
C PRO A 155 0.50 -1.34 8.68
N ILE A 156 0.01 -0.12 8.91
CA ILE A 156 -0.80 0.62 7.95
C ILE A 156 0.00 0.82 6.65
N MET A 157 1.23 1.33 6.75
CA MET A 157 2.12 1.54 5.59
C MET A 157 2.40 0.24 4.82
N LEU A 158 2.58 -0.88 5.52
CA LEU A 158 2.77 -2.19 4.89
C LEU A 158 1.52 -2.66 4.13
N ILE A 159 0.34 -2.48 4.72
CA ILE A 159 -0.95 -2.80 4.07
C ILE A 159 -1.11 -1.95 2.80
N PHE A 160 -0.91 -0.64 2.90
CA PHE A 160 -0.97 0.28 1.77
C PHE A 160 -0.02 -0.11 0.65
N SER A 161 1.25 -0.33 1.00
CA SER A 161 2.27 -0.74 0.04
C SER A 161 1.85 -2.00 -0.70
N THR A 162 1.42 -3.03 0.04
CA THR A 162 0.98 -4.31 -0.54
C THR A 162 -0.18 -4.12 -1.52
N LEU A 163 -1.15 -3.27 -1.19
CA LEU A 163 -2.30 -3.01 -2.05
C LEU A 163 -1.95 -2.21 -3.31
N ILE A 164 -1.11 -1.19 -3.18
CA ILE A 164 -0.62 -0.41 -4.32
C ILE A 164 0.17 -1.32 -5.28
N TYR A 165 1.09 -2.12 -4.74
CA TYR A 165 1.84 -3.07 -5.55
C TYR A 165 0.92 -4.12 -6.19
N ARG A 166 -0.10 -4.58 -5.48
CA ARG A 166 -1.10 -5.52 -6.02
C ARG A 166 -1.90 -4.90 -7.15
N ASN A 167 -2.34 -3.66 -7.01
CA ASN A 167 -3.10 -2.94 -8.01
C ASN A 167 -2.26 -2.70 -9.28
N LYS A 168 -1.00 -2.27 -9.11
CA LYS A 168 -0.04 -2.12 -10.21
C LYS A 168 0.13 -3.42 -11.00
N TRP A 169 0.24 -4.55 -10.29
CA TRP A 169 0.31 -5.86 -10.93
C TRP A 169 -0.96 -6.19 -11.74
N LEU A 170 -2.14 -5.97 -11.16
CA LEU A 170 -3.42 -6.22 -11.83
C LEU A 170 -3.56 -5.40 -13.12
N TYR A 171 -3.15 -4.12 -13.08
CA TYR A 171 -3.14 -3.25 -14.26
C TYR A 171 -2.24 -3.80 -15.38
N CYS A 172 -1.02 -4.24 -15.04
CA CYS A 172 -0.12 -4.85 -16.02
C CYS A 172 -0.71 -6.14 -16.63
N VAL A 173 -1.36 -6.96 -15.81
CA VAL A 173 -2.04 -8.18 -16.29
C VAL A 173 -3.20 -7.82 -17.21
N GLU A 174 -4.03 -6.84 -16.83
CA GLU A 174 -5.17 -6.40 -17.64
C GLU A 174 -4.72 -5.95 -19.03
N GLN A 175 -3.67 -5.13 -19.10
CA GLN A 175 -3.10 -4.70 -20.37
C GLN A 175 -2.59 -5.89 -21.19
N CYS A 176 -1.90 -6.84 -20.58
CA CYS A 176 -1.41 -8.05 -21.24
C CYS A 176 -2.55 -8.88 -21.85
N VAL A 177 -3.64 -9.05 -21.09
CA VAL A 177 -4.84 -9.79 -21.54
C VAL A 177 -5.56 -9.05 -22.65
N ASN A 178 -5.69 -7.72 -22.55
CA ASN A 178 -6.31 -6.89 -23.58
C ASN A 178 -5.53 -6.98 -24.89
N GLU A 179 -4.20 -6.84 -24.87
CA GLU A 179 -3.38 -6.99 -26.07
C GLU A 179 -3.48 -8.41 -26.66
N ALA A 180 -3.44 -9.45 -25.81
CA ALA A 180 -3.63 -10.83 -26.28
C ALA A 180 -5.01 -11.04 -26.92
N PHE A 181 -6.05 -10.38 -26.39
CA PHE A 181 -7.41 -10.48 -26.90
C PHE A 181 -7.55 -9.85 -28.27
N GLU A 182 -7.04 -8.62 -28.46
CA GLU A 182 -7.06 -7.95 -29.76
C GLU A 182 -6.21 -8.71 -30.79
N GLU A 183 -5.00 -9.17 -30.43
CA GLU A 183 -4.14 -9.97 -31.31
C GLU A 183 -4.84 -11.26 -31.77
N LYS A 184 -5.57 -11.94 -30.87
CA LYS A 184 -6.32 -13.14 -31.21
C LYS A 184 -7.56 -12.85 -32.06
N LYS A 185 -8.22 -11.72 -31.84
CA LYS A 185 -9.37 -11.27 -32.64
C LYS A 185 -8.96 -11.05 -34.09
N GLU A 186 -7.88 -10.30 -34.32
CA GLU A 186 -7.33 -10.05 -35.65
C GLU A 186 -6.94 -11.35 -36.37
N LEU A 187 -6.34 -12.30 -35.65
CA LEU A 187 -5.98 -13.61 -36.22
C LEU A 187 -7.21 -14.43 -36.66
N LEU A 188 -8.35 -14.30 -35.97
CA LEU A 188 -9.59 -14.97 -36.36
C LEU A 188 -10.25 -14.29 -37.55
N GLU A 189 -10.26 -12.96 -37.60
CA GLU A 189 -10.77 -12.19 -38.73
C GLU A 189 -9.98 -12.49 -40.01
N LYS A 190 -8.64 -12.44 -39.96
CA LYS A 190 -7.78 -12.81 -41.09
C LYS A 190 -7.99 -14.25 -41.57
N LYS A 191 -8.24 -15.20 -40.66
CA LYS A 191 -8.56 -16.59 -41.02
C LYS A 191 -9.92 -16.71 -41.71
N LYS A 192 -10.91 -15.93 -41.27
CA LYS A 192 -12.25 -15.90 -41.87
C LYS A 192 -12.18 -15.35 -43.30
N GLU A 193 -11.51 -14.21 -43.49
CA GLU A 193 -11.30 -13.60 -44.81
C GLU A 193 -10.59 -14.54 -45.79
N ARG A 194 -9.53 -15.24 -45.33
CA ARG A 194 -8.84 -16.25 -46.17
C ARG A 194 -9.78 -17.37 -46.60
N ARG A 195 -10.59 -17.91 -45.68
CA ARG A 195 -11.55 -18.96 -46.00
C ARG A 195 -12.62 -18.48 -46.97
N GLU A 196 -13.12 -17.26 -46.81
CA GLU A 196 -14.11 -16.66 -47.72
C GLU A 196 -13.51 -16.48 -49.12
N LYS A 197 -12.26 -15.99 -49.23
CA LYS A 197 -11.54 -15.90 -50.52
C LYS A 197 -11.31 -17.26 -51.18
N GLU A 198 -10.93 -18.27 -50.41
CA GLU A 198 -10.76 -19.65 -50.92
C GLU A 198 -12.09 -20.25 -51.39
N LEU A 199 -13.18 -20.02 -50.67
CA LEU A 199 -14.53 -20.45 -51.06
C LEU A 199 -15.01 -19.75 -52.34
N GLN A 200 -14.74 -18.45 -52.48
CA GLN A 200 -15.08 -17.68 -53.67
C GLN A 200 -14.32 -18.21 -54.89
N SER A 201 -12.99 -18.36 -54.77
CA SER A 201 -12.14 -18.93 -55.83
C SER A 201 -12.61 -20.32 -56.28
N ARG A 202 -13.01 -21.20 -55.34
CA ARG A 202 -13.55 -22.52 -55.70
C ARG A 202 -14.88 -22.45 -56.44
N LYS A 203 -15.77 -21.52 -56.08
CA LYS A 203 -17.04 -21.30 -56.80
C LYS A 203 -16.79 -20.77 -58.21
N ASP A 204 -15.86 -19.83 -58.36
CA ASP A 204 -15.50 -19.25 -59.66
C ASP A 204 -14.87 -20.30 -60.58
N THR A 205 -14.06 -21.22 -60.03
CA THR A 205 -13.47 -22.34 -60.80
C THR A 205 -14.52 -23.37 -61.25
N HIS A 206 -15.59 -23.58 -60.47
CA HIS A 206 -16.68 -24.49 -60.82
C HIS A 206 -17.69 -23.91 -61.82
N LEU A 207 -17.70 -22.59 -62.05
CA LEU A 207 -18.57 -21.93 -63.03
C LEU A 207 -17.93 -21.86 -64.44
N ILE A 208 -16.66 -22.23 -64.57
CA ILE A 208 -15.89 -22.18 -65.83
C ILE A 208 -15.78 -23.57 -66.48
N ASN A 209 -16.09 -24.66 -65.76
CA ASN A 209 -16.16 -26.04 -66.26
C ASN A 209 -17.62 -26.50 -66.39
#